data_AF-W4GSN4-F1
#
_entry.id   AF-W4GSN4-F1
#
_cell.length_a   1.000
_cell.length_b   1.000
_cell.length_c   1.000
_cell.angle_alpha   90.00
_cell.angle_beta   90.00
_cell.angle_gamma   90.00
#
_symmetry.space_group_name_H-M   'P 1'
#
loop_
_entity.id
_entity.type
_entity.pdbx_description
1 polymer ?
#
loop_
_entity_poly.entity_id
_entity_poly.type
_entity_poly.pdbx_seq_one_letter_code
_entity_poly.pdbx_strand_id
1 'polypeptide(L)'
;MNILQTQHLASDIVRLLSTAEGRTKAYRLLQYASKALQLVLRRVFHVNSDSSESIRVLKVLEYLMGTCRKAMRLFRFLDMWTLFPTVVDKNPSVRRLRQTRILAFLCMFLFENISLFYPTTDVTVDDGQGKRRTLVTVRWSRWCHTCWFVSLVLGVGLDLHLHRPTSRLAMLKNLTDLPIALLLALRIRVDDALMCGLSLSSSVMGMQLHWTGRALHSNVKPFESVE
;
A
#
# COMPACT_ATOMS: atom_id res chain seq x y z
N MET A 1 -31.72 -15.93 -10.31
CA MET A 1 -30.45 -15.21 -10.09
C MET A 1 -30.25 -14.21 -11.23
N ASN A 2 -30.18 -12.89 -11.08
CA ASN A 2 -30.30 -12.05 -9.90
C ASN A 2 -30.15 -10.55 -10.29
N ILE A 3 -31.22 -9.87 -10.74
CA ILE A 3 -31.16 -8.42 -11.05
C ILE A 3 -30.88 -7.60 -9.77
N LEU A 4 -31.41 -8.05 -8.63
CA LEU A 4 -31.12 -7.47 -7.32
C LEU A 4 -29.64 -7.68 -6.91
N GLN A 5 -29.07 -8.87 -7.11
CA GLN A 5 -27.66 -9.11 -6.77
C GLN A 5 -26.71 -8.32 -7.67
N THR A 6 -27.03 -8.12 -8.96
CA THR A 6 -26.22 -7.29 -9.85
C THR A 6 -26.30 -5.81 -9.49
N GLN A 7 -27.46 -5.32 -9.05
CA GLN A 7 -27.60 -3.95 -8.53
C GLN A 7 -26.83 -3.72 -7.22
N HIS A 8 -26.88 -4.68 -6.29
CA HIS A 8 -26.08 -4.63 -5.06
C HIS A 8 -24.58 -4.63 -5.37
N LEU A 9 -24.13 -5.51 -6.27
CA LEU A 9 -22.74 -5.57 -6.71
C LEU A 9 -22.29 -4.25 -7.35
N ALA A 10 -23.10 -3.67 -8.24
CA ALA A 10 -22.78 -2.41 -8.89
C ALA A 10 -22.65 -1.25 -7.90
N SER A 11 -23.58 -1.14 -6.93
CA SER A 11 -23.53 -0.16 -5.85
C SER A 11 -22.27 -0.29 -5.01
N ASP A 12 -21.89 -1.51 -4.65
CA ASP A 12 -20.69 -1.77 -3.85
C ASP A 12 -19.41 -1.43 -4.61
N ILE A 13 -19.36 -1.70 -5.92
CA ILE A 13 -18.24 -1.31 -6.80
C ILE A 13 -18.14 0.22 -6.90
N VAL A 14 -19.25 0.92 -7.13
CA VAL A 14 -19.25 2.39 -7.21
C VAL A 14 -18.77 2.99 -5.88
N ARG A 15 -19.24 2.46 -4.75
CA ARG A 15 -18.82 2.90 -3.41
C ARG A 15 -17.39 2.52 -3.07
N LEU A 16 -16.86 1.43 -3.61
CA LEU A 16 -15.45 1.10 -3.49
C LEU A 16 -14.61 2.17 -4.22
N LEU A 17 -14.98 2.47 -5.45
CA LEU A 17 -14.25 3.39 -6.33
C LEU A 17 -14.47 4.87 -5.98
N SER A 18 -15.46 5.22 -5.15
CA SER A 18 -15.68 6.60 -4.71
C SER A 18 -14.61 7.11 -3.74
N THR A 19 -13.97 6.21 -2.98
CA THR A 19 -12.94 6.57 -2.00
C THR A 19 -11.52 6.46 -2.56
N ALA A 20 -10.63 7.39 -2.21
CA ALA A 20 -9.22 7.32 -2.56
C ALA A 20 -8.56 6.01 -2.08
N GLU A 21 -8.99 5.52 -0.90
CA GLU A 21 -8.55 4.24 -0.35
C GLU A 21 -8.95 3.03 -1.19
N GLY A 22 -10.24 2.94 -1.51
CA GLY A 22 -10.77 1.83 -2.30
C GLY A 22 -10.18 1.80 -3.71
N ARG A 23 -10.04 2.97 -4.37
CA ARG A 23 -9.33 3.08 -5.66
C ARG A 23 -7.90 2.55 -5.57
N THR A 24 -7.14 2.96 -4.56
CA THR A 24 -5.74 2.52 -4.38
C THR A 24 -5.64 1.00 -4.20
N LYS A 25 -6.55 0.39 -3.43
CA LYS A 25 -6.59 -1.06 -3.24
C LYS A 25 -6.98 -1.81 -4.52
N ALA A 26 -7.98 -1.31 -5.24
CA ALA A 26 -8.41 -1.88 -6.51
C ALA A 26 -7.28 -1.84 -7.57
N TYR A 27 -6.61 -0.69 -7.72
CA TYR A 27 -5.47 -0.59 -8.63
C TYR A 27 -4.31 -1.49 -8.23
N ARG A 28 -4.05 -1.66 -6.92
CA ARG A 28 -3.04 -2.59 -6.42
C ARG A 28 -3.37 -4.04 -6.80
N LEU A 29 -4.62 -4.44 -6.61
CA LEU A 29 -5.09 -5.78 -6.97
C LEU A 29 -4.97 -6.03 -8.49
N LEU A 30 -5.48 -5.10 -9.30
CA LEU A 30 -5.44 -5.22 -10.77
C LEU A 30 -4.01 -5.26 -11.30
N GLN A 31 -3.11 -4.45 -10.73
CA GLN A 31 -1.70 -4.45 -11.11
C GLN A 31 -1.05 -5.83 -10.86
N TYR A 32 -1.18 -6.36 -9.65
CA TYR A 32 -0.54 -7.64 -9.31
C TYR A 32 -1.25 -8.84 -9.94
N ALA A 33 -2.56 -8.78 -10.17
CA ALA A 33 -3.28 -9.79 -10.94
C ALA A 33 -2.78 -9.83 -12.38
N SER A 34 -2.57 -8.66 -13.00
CA SER A 34 -2.01 -8.56 -14.35
C SER A 34 -0.59 -9.12 -14.41
N LYS A 35 0.27 -8.80 -13.43
CA LYS A 35 1.63 -9.35 -13.34
C LYS A 35 1.62 -10.87 -13.11
N ALA A 36 0.75 -11.37 -12.24
CA ALA A 36 0.60 -12.80 -11.98
C ALA A 36 0.15 -13.57 -13.23
N LEU A 37 -0.84 -13.04 -13.96
CA LEU A 37 -1.31 -13.67 -15.19
C LEU A 37 -0.22 -13.69 -16.28
N GLN A 38 0.59 -12.63 -16.39
CA GLN A 38 1.77 -12.65 -17.27
C GLN A 38 2.77 -13.75 -16.88
N LEU A 39 3.04 -13.94 -15.59
CA LEU A 39 3.94 -14.98 -15.11
C LEU A 39 3.39 -16.38 -15.42
N VAL A 40 2.09 -16.59 -15.25
CA VAL A 40 1.43 -17.86 -15.58
C VAL A 40 1.49 -18.13 -17.07
N LEU A 41 1.13 -17.16 -17.91
CA LEU A 41 1.17 -17.32 -19.38
C LEU A 41 2.59 -17.63 -19.88
N ARG A 42 3.63 -17.02 -19.30
CA ARG A 42 5.02 -17.27 -19.71
C ARG A 42 5.58 -18.58 -19.15
N ARG A 43 5.42 -18.85 -17.85
CA ARG A 43 6.09 -19.97 -17.16
C ARG A 43 5.32 -21.29 -17.28
N VAL A 44 3.99 -21.24 -17.32
CA VAL A 44 3.15 -22.46 -17.36
C VAL A 44 2.75 -22.77 -18.80
N PHE A 45 2.25 -21.76 -19.52
CA PHE A 45 1.74 -21.94 -20.87
C PHE A 45 2.76 -21.65 -21.98
N HIS A 46 4.00 -21.25 -21.63
CA HIS A 46 5.09 -20.99 -22.56
C HIS A 46 4.72 -20.01 -23.69
N VAL A 47 3.80 -19.08 -23.42
CA VAL A 47 3.34 -18.09 -24.39
C VAL A 47 4.44 -17.08 -24.63
N ASN A 48 4.83 -16.92 -25.90
CA ASN A 48 5.92 -16.04 -26.28
C ASN A 48 5.53 -14.55 -26.09
N SER A 49 6.42 -13.78 -25.45
CA SER A 49 6.11 -12.43 -24.99
C SER A 49 6.01 -11.38 -26.09
N ASP A 50 6.61 -11.65 -27.25
CA ASP A 50 6.72 -10.68 -28.34
C ASP A 50 5.62 -10.83 -29.40
N SER A 51 4.96 -12.00 -29.45
CA SER A 51 3.88 -12.29 -30.40
C SER A 51 2.48 -12.32 -29.77
N SER A 52 2.38 -12.34 -28.44
CA SER A 52 1.09 -12.41 -27.75
C SER A 52 0.53 -11.03 -27.40
N GLU A 53 -0.52 -10.63 -28.11
CA GLU A 53 -1.30 -9.43 -27.78
C GLU A 53 -1.86 -9.48 -26.35
N SER A 54 -2.22 -10.66 -25.84
CA SER A 54 -2.67 -10.82 -24.44
C SER A 54 -1.59 -10.42 -23.42
N ILE A 55 -0.33 -10.81 -23.63
CA ILE A 55 0.78 -10.40 -22.75
C ILE A 55 1.02 -8.89 -22.85
N ARG A 56 0.92 -8.32 -24.05
CA ARG A 56 1.06 -6.87 -24.27
C ARG A 56 -0.02 -6.09 -23.51
N VAL A 57 -1.29 -6.50 -23.62
CA VAL A 57 -2.42 -5.88 -22.90
C VAL A 57 -2.19 -5.96 -21.38
N LEU A 58 -1.75 -7.10 -20.85
CA LEU A 58 -1.48 -7.24 -19.43
C LEU A 58 -0.31 -6.37 -18.94
N LYS A 59 0.73 -6.19 -19.76
CA LYS A 59 1.82 -5.23 -19.46
C LYS A 59 1.30 -3.79 -19.41
N VAL A 60 0.45 -3.41 -20.37
CA VAL A 60 -0.16 -2.07 -20.40
C VAL A 60 -1.04 -1.86 -19.17
N LEU A 61 -1.84 -2.86 -18.79
CA LEU A 61 -2.69 -2.78 -17.60
C LEU A 61 -1.87 -2.68 -16.31
N GLU A 62 -0.81 -3.48 -16.16
CA GLU A 62 0.13 -3.38 -15.05
C GLU A 62 0.75 -1.98 -14.94
N TYR A 63 1.22 -1.44 -16.08
CA TYR A 63 1.81 -0.11 -16.15
C TYR A 63 0.82 1.00 -15.80
N LEU A 64 -0.38 0.95 -16.38
CA LEU A 64 -1.44 1.94 -16.16
C LEU A 64 -1.86 1.95 -14.68
N MET A 65 -2.15 0.78 -14.11
CA MET A 65 -2.50 0.66 -12.70
C MET A 65 -1.36 1.12 -11.79
N GLY A 66 -0.11 0.82 -12.14
CA GLY A 66 1.06 1.33 -11.45
C GLY A 66 1.13 2.86 -11.46
N THR A 67 0.81 3.48 -12.58
CA THR A 67 0.77 4.94 -12.76
C THR A 67 -0.39 5.58 -12.00
N CYS A 68 -1.60 5.01 -12.06
CA CYS A 68 -2.74 5.47 -11.27
C CYS A 68 -2.43 5.41 -9.77
N ARG A 69 -1.76 4.35 -9.29
CA ARG A 69 -1.31 4.26 -7.89
C ARG A 69 -0.31 5.35 -7.54
N LYS A 70 0.61 5.71 -8.44
CA LYS A 70 1.55 6.82 -8.21
C LYS A 70 0.79 8.14 -8.00
N ALA A 71 -0.15 8.47 -8.87
CA ALA A 71 -0.99 9.67 -8.72
C ALA A 71 -1.78 9.66 -7.40
N MET A 72 -2.35 8.52 -7.02
CA MET A 72 -3.09 8.38 -5.76
C MET A 72 -2.23 8.61 -4.51
N ARG A 73 -0.91 8.37 -4.56
CA ARG A 73 -0.02 8.58 -3.41
C ARG A 73 0.15 10.05 -3.05
N LEU A 74 0.10 10.96 -4.02
CA LEU A 74 0.11 12.40 -3.74
C LEU A 74 -1.13 12.83 -2.95
N PHE A 75 -2.31 12.36 -3.38
CA PHE A 75 -3.55 12.61 -2.64
C PHE A 75 -3.49 12.01 -1.23
N ARG A 76 -2.91 10.82 -1.07
CA ARG A 76 -2.71 10.21 0.25
C ARG A 76 -1.74 10.98 1.14
N PHE A 77 -0.70 11.59 0.57
CA PHE A 77 0.19 12.48 1.32
C PHE A 77 -0.59 13.67 1.91
N LEU A 78 -1.42 14.31 1.09
CA LEU A 78 -2.28 15.41 1.53
C LEU A 78 -3.30 14.97 2.59
N ASP A 79 -3.92 13.80 2.40
CA ASP A 79 -4.83 13.21 3.40
C ASP A 79 -4.13 12.95 4.74
N MET A 80 -2.89 12.45 4.74
CA MET A 80 -2.16 12.18 5.98
C MET A 80 -1.73 13.47 6.69
N TRP A 81 -1.42 14.53 5.93
CA TRP A 81 -1.08 15.84 6.48
C TRP A 81 -2.25 16.45 7.25
N THR A 82 -3.47 16.32 6.74
CA THR A 82 -4.69 16.80 7.42
C THR A 82 -5.11 15.90 8.58
N LEU A 83 -4.79 14.61 8.53
CA LEU A 83 -5.09 13.65 9.61
C LEU A 83 -4.20 13.84 10.85
N PHE A 84 -2.95 14.26 10.68
CA PHE A 84 -2.00 14.41 11.79
C PHE A 84 -2.49 15.31 12.95
N PRO A 85 -3.03 16.52 12.72
CA PRO A 85 -3.51 17.39 13.80
C PRO A 85 -4.83 16.93 14.43
N THR A 86 -5.60 16.04 13.80
CA THR A 86 -6.93 15.62 14.26
C THR A 86 -6.90 14.41 15.19
N VAL A 87 -5.72 13.87 15.49
CA VAL A 87 -5.57 12.71 16.38
C VAL A 87 -5.81 13.07 17.83
N VAL A 88 -6.96 12.67 18.35
CA VAL A 88 -7.32 12.77 19.76
C VAL A 88 -7.51 11.36 20.32
N ASP A 89 -6.69 11.00 21.31
CA ASP A 89 -6.80 9.74 22.05
C ASP A 89 -6.69 10.04 23.55
N LYS A 90 -7.50 9.36 24.38
CA LYS A 90 -7.52 9.53 25.84
C LYS A 90 -6.19 9.14 26.49
N ASN A 91 -5.53 8.10 25.96
CA ASN A 91 -4.23 7.63 26.46
C ASN A 91 -3.08 8.33 25.69
N PRO A 92 -2.16 9.03 26.37
CA PRO A 92 -1.07 9.75 25.72
C PRO A 92 -0.09 8.84 24.98
N SER A 93 0.13 7.60 25.45
CA SER A 93 1.03 6.63 24.80
C SER A 93 0.45 6.13 23.48
N VAL A 94 -0.86 5.82 23.46
CA VAL A 94 -1.59 5.47 22.23
C VAL A 94 -1.57 6.63 21.25
N ARG A 95 -1.80 7.85 21.74
CA ARG A 95 -1.78 9.06 20.92
C ARG A 95 -0.44 9.25 20.22
N ARG A 96 0.66 9.17 20.98
CA ARG A 96 2.02 9.27 20.44
C ARG A 96 2.28 8.17 19.41
N LEU A 97 1.95 6.92 19.72
CA LEU A 97 2.14 5.80 18.79
C LEU A 97 1.37 5.99 17.47
N ARG A 98 0.12 6.49 17.55
CA ARG A 98 -0.68 6.81 16.36
C ARG A 98 -0.07 7.97 15.57
N GLN A 99 0.34 9.04 16.23
CA GLN A 99 1.00 10.19 15.61
C GLN A 99 2.31 9.78 14.92
N THR A 100 3.15 8.98 15.57
CA THR A 100 4.39 8.45 14.97
C THR A 100 4.09 7.55 13.78
N ARG A 101 3.02 6.75 13.83
CA ARG A 101 2.59 5.93 12.68
C ARG A 101 2.12 6.79 11.51
N ILE A 102 1.34 7.85 11.77
CA ILE A 102 0.90 8.79 10.72
C ILE A 102 2.11 9.53 10.15
N LEU A 103 3.05 9.96 10.99
CA LEU A 103 4.29 10.59 10.54
C LEU A 103 5.11 9.64 9.68
N ALA A 104 5.21 8.35 10.04
CA ALA A 104 5.87 7.35 9.21
C ALA A 104 5.18 7.18 7.85
N PHE A 105 3.84 7.20 7.78
CA PHE A 105 3.11 7.22 6.51
C PHE A 105 3.34 8.50 5.71
N LEU A 106 3.38 9.65 6.38
CA LEU A 106 3.66 10.93 5.77
C LEU A 106 5.05 10.94 5.13
N CYS A 107 6.08 10.53 5.86
CA CYS A 107 7.45 10.39 5.37
C CYS A 107 7.55 9.36 4.24
N MET A 108 6.85 8.23 4.36
CA MET A 108 6.78 7.21 3.30
C MET A 108 6.30 7.83 1.99
N PHE A 109 5.15 8.51 2.00
CA PHE A 109 4.63 9.15 0.79
C PHE A 109 5.50 10.31 0.32
N LEU A 110 6.11 11.08 1.23
CA LEU A 110 7.05 12.15 0.88
C LEU A 110 8.24 11.61 0.10
N PHE A 111 8.96 10.62 0.66
CA PHE A 111 10.12 10.01 0.00
C PHE A 111 9.73 9.29 -1.29
N GLU A 112 8.53 8.72 -1.35
CA GLU A 112 8.03 8.11 -2.58
C GLU A 112 7.82 9.16 -3.69
N ASN A 113 7.21 10.30 -3.37
CA ASN A 113 7.05 11.41 -4.33
C ASN A 113 8.40 11.97 -4.75
N ILE A 114 9.34 12.20 -3.82
CA ILE A 114 10.71 12.63 -4.13
C ILE A 114 11.38 11.61 -5.07
N SER A 115 11.24 10.30 -4.80
CA SER A 115 11.84 9.25 -5.62
C SER A 115 11.33 9.16 -7.06
N LEU A 116 10.14 9.74 -7.35
CA LEU A 116 9.61 9.81 -8.71
C LEU A 116 10.35 10.85 -9.56
N PHE A 117 10.69 12.00 -8.97
CA PHE A 117 11.39 13.09 -9.66
C PHE A 117 12.91 12.93 -9.56
N TYR A 118 13.39 12.46 -8.41
CA TYR A 118 14.80 12.29 -8.07
C TYR A 118 15.02 10.86 -7.57
N PRO A 119 15.19 9.87 -8.47
CA PRO A 119 15.35 8.47 -8.05
C PRO A 119 16.67 8.24 -7.30
N THR A 120 17.71 8.97 -7.68
CA THR A 120 19.05 8.99 -7.10
C THR A 120 19.50 10.43 -6.93
N THR A 121 20.04 10.76 -5.76
CA THR A 121 20.68 12.04 -5.50
C THR A 121 22.09 11.77 -5.03
N ASP A 122 23.06 12.29 -5.76
CA ASP A 122 24.46 12.17 -5.41
C ASP A 122 24.84 13.34 -4.50
N VAL A 123 25.20 13.02 -3.26
CA VAL A 123 25.62 14.00 -2.26
C VAL A 123 27.12 13.87 -2.11
N THR A 124 27.84 14.94 -2.42
CA THR A 124 29.27 15.04 -2.14
C THR A 124 29.45 15.34 -0.65
N VAL A 125 29.99 14.38 0.10
CA VAL A 125 30.36 14.58 1.49
C VAL A 125 31.83 14.96 1.52
N ASP A 126 32.10 16.20 1.95
CA ASP A 126 33.45 16.64 2.29
C ASP A 126 33.76 16.14 3.71
N ASP A 127 34.69 15.18 3.81
CA ASP A 127 35.08 14.53 5.07
C ASP A 127 35.91 15.46 6.00
N GLY A 128 35.79 16.78 5.87
CA GLY A 128 36.50 17.77 6.70
C GLY A 128 38.03 17.78 6.57
N GLN A 129 38.62 16.83 5.85
CA GLN A 129 40.08 16.66 5.70
C GLN A 129 40.62 17.01 4.30
N GLY A 130 39.93 17.88 3.56
CA GLY A 130 40.48 18.60 2.39
C GLY A 130 41.01 17.78 1.20
N LYS A 131 40.88 16.44 1.16
CA LYS A 131 41.49 15.63 0.09
C LYS A 131 40.63 14.55 -0.56
N ARG A 132 39.43 14.23 -0.05
CA ARG A 132 38.50 13.31 -0.74
C ARG A 132 37.06 13.75 -0.57
N ARG A 133 36.46 14.17 -1.69
CA ARG A 133 35.00 14.25 -1.84
C ARG A 133 34.50 12.83 -2.04
N THR A 134 33.81 12.28 -1.05
CA THR A 134 33.12 10.99 -1.23
C THR A 134 31.76 11.27 -1.84
N LEU A 135 31.45 10.60 -2.96
CA LEU A 135 30.15 10.72 -3.61
C LEU A 135 29.24 9.66 -3.01
N VAL A 136 28.29 10.09 -2.19
CA VAL A 136 27.30 9.21 -1.55
C VAL A 136 26.00 9.28 -2.36
N THR A 137 25.69 8.21 -3.07
CA THR A 137 24.43 8.10 -3.80
C THR A 137 23.29 7.75 -2.84
N VAL A 138 22.43 8.72 -2.57
CA VAL A 138 21.20 8.54 -1.79
C VAL A 138 20.09 8.06 -2.71
N ARG A 139 19.45 6.94 -2.33
CA ARG A 139 18.30 6.38 -3.05
C ARG A 139 17.03 6.54 -2.24
N TRP A 140 16.21 7.52 -2.60
CA TRP A 140 14.98 7.88 -1.88
C TRP A 140 13.97 6.75 -1.76
N SER A 141 13.90 5.85 -2.74
CA SER A 141 13.04 4.66 -2.67
C SER A 141 13.39 3.74 -1.50
N ARG A 142 14.65 3.70 -1.04
CA ARG A 142 15.03 2.94 0.16
C ARG A 142 14.33 3.50 1.40
N TRP A 143 14.38 4.82 1.57
CA TRP A 143 13.77 5.51 2.70
C TRP A 143 12.25 5.38 2.73
N CYS A 144 11.60 5.41 1.56
CA CYS A 144 10.18 5.08 1.45
C CYS A 144 9.86 3.70 2.03
N HIS A 145 10.58 2.65 1.62
CA HIS A 145 10.35 1.29 2.12
C HIS A 145 10.68 1.15 3.61
N THR A 146 11.70 1.85 4.11
CA THR A 146 12.00 1.90 5.55
C THR A 146 10.85 2.53 6.33
N CYS A 147 10.32 3.67 5.89
CA CYS A 147 9.18 4.33 6.53
C CYS A 147 7.92 3.44 6.47
N TRP A 148 7.71 2.72 5.37
CA TRP A 148 6.62 1.75 5.27
C TRP A 148 6.78 0.60 6.27
N PHE A 149 7.99 0.04 6.40
CA PHE A 149 8.28 -1.00 7.38
C PHE A 149 8.03 -0.52 8.81
N VAL A 150 8.53 0.66 9.17
CA VAL A 150 8.31 1.27 10.49
C VAL A 150 6.82 1.47 10.75
N SER A 151 6.03 1.93 9.77
CA SER A 151 4.59 2.12 9.95
C SER A 151 3.82 0.81 10.16
N LEU A 152 4.28 -0.30 9.58
CA LEU A 152 3.74 -1.64 9.83
C LEU A 152 4.05 -2.13 11.24
N VAL A 153 5.30 -1.99 11.70
CA VAL A 153 5.72 -2.36 13.06
C VAL A 153 4.93 -1.56 14.10
N LEU A 154 4.81 -0.24 13.92
CA LEU A 154 4.00 0.62 14.77
C LEU A 154 2.52 0.23 14.73
N GLY A 155 2.01 -0.20 13.56
CA GLY A 155 0.65 -0.69 13.41
C GLY A 155 0.38 -1.95 14.25
N VAL A 156 1.25 -2.95 14.13
CA VAL A 156 1.16 -4.18 14.93
C VAL A 156 1.28 -3.89 16.43
N GLY A 157 2.24 -3.04 16.83
CA GLY A 157 2.39 -2.62 18.21
C GLY A 157 1.15 -1.93 18.78
N LEU A 158 0.50 -1.08 17.97
CA LEU A 158 -0.73 -0.37 18.36
C LEU A 158 -1.92 -1.32 18.49
N ASP A 159 -2.03 -2.30 17.60
CA ASP A 159 -3.09 -3.32 17.65
C ASP A 159 -2.95 -4.22 18.89
N LEU A 160 -1.72 -4.62 19.23
CA LEU A 160 -1.42 -5.37 20.47
C LEU A 160 -1.71 -4.54 21.72
N HIS A 161 -1.25 -3.28 21.76
CA HIS A 161 -1.41 -2.43 22.94
C HIS A 161 -2.88 -2.10 23.23
N LEU A 162 -3.68 -1.84 22.21
CA LEU A 162 -5.09 -1.53 22.36
C LEU A 162 -5.98 -2.76 22.60
N HIS A 163 -5.40 -3.98 22.63
CA HIS A 163 -6.15 -5.24 22.73
C HIS A 163 -7.36 -5.27 21.78
N ARG A 164 -7.24 -4.60 20.64
CA ARG A 164 -8.34 -4.56 19.68
C ARG A 164 -8.53 -5.99 19.21
N PRO A 165 -9.76 -6.49 19.11
CA PRO A 165 -10.03 -7.69 18.33
C PRO A 165 -9.85 -7.29 16.86
N THR A 166 -8.61 -7.05 16.45
CA THR A 166 -8.28 -6.90 15.04
C THR A 166 -8.72 -8.19 14.39
N SER A 167 -9.57 -8.07 13.37
CA SER A 167 -9.94 -9.23 12.56
C SER A 167 -8.64 -9.97 12.21
N ARG A 168 -8.60 -11.28 12.43
CA ARG A 168 -7.40 -12.11 12.20
C ARG A 168 -6.79 -11.86 10.80
N LEU A 169 -7.64 -11.49 9.86
CA LEU A 169 -7.30 -11.08 8.49
C LEU A 169 -6.45 -9.80 8.41
N ALA A 170 -6.69 -8.80 9.26
CA ALA A 170 -5.89 -7.56 9.30
C ALA A 170 -4.49 -7.82 9.84
N MET A 171 -4.37 -8.66 10.88
CA MET A 171 -3.09 -9.09 11.41
C MET A 171 -2.33 -9.93 10.38
N LEU A 172 -3.00 -10.90 9.75
CA LEU A 172 -2.41 -11.71 8.69
C LEU A 172 -1.91 -10.85 7.53
N LYS A 173 -2.71 -9.87 7.08
CA LYS A 173 -2.28 -8.92 6.07
C LYS A 173 -1.01 -8.18 6.47
N ASN A 174 -0.97 -7.60 7.67
CA ASN A 174 0.22 -6.88 8.14
C ASN A 174 1.45 -7.80 8.20
N LEU A 175 1.27 -9.06 8.62
CA LEU A 175 2.33 -10.08 8.62
C LEU A 175 2.80 -10.45 7.21
N THR A 176 1.91 -10.46 6.20
CA THR A 176 2.31 -10.66 4.81
C THR A 176 3.04 -9.45 4.21
N ASP A 177 2.67 -8.23 4.59
CA ASP A 177 3.31 -6.99 4.11
C ASP A 177 4.68 -6.74 4.77
N LEU A 178 4.88 -7.19 6.02
CA LEU A 178 6.11 -6.98 6.79
C LEU A 178 7.39 -7.50 6.10
N PRO A 179 7.47 -8.78 5.65
CA PRO A 179 8.65 -9.27 4.94
C PRO A 179 8.85 -8.56 3.61
N ILE A 180 7.77 -8.20 2.89
CA ILE A 180 7.85 -7.43 1.64
C ILE A 180 8.53 -6.08 1.91
N ALA A 181 8.07 -5.35 2.92
CA ALA A 181 8.60 -4.05 3.29
C ALA A 181 10.08 -4.14 3.72
N LEU A 182 10.43 -5.17 4.51
CA LEU A 182 11.81 -5.42 4.95
C LEU A 182 12.75 -5.73 3.77
N LEU A 183 12.36 -6.66 2.90
CA LEU A 183 13.15 -7.03 1.72
C LEU A 183 13.40 -5.82 0.81
N LEU A 184 12.40 -4.97 0.61
CA LEU A 184 12.52 -3.75 -0.18
C LEU A 184 13.38 -2.68 0.51
N ALA A 185 13.29 -2.55 1.84
CA ALA A 185 14.12 -1.63 2.61
C ALA A 185 15.60 -2.04 2.62
N LEU A 186 15.87 -3.35 2.67
CA LEU A 186 17.21 -3.93 2.59
C LEU A 186 17.73 -4.08 1.14
N ARG A 187 16.86 -3.92 0.15
CA ARG A 187 17.13 -4.17 -1.29
C ARG A 187 17.69 -5.55 -1.58
N ILE A 188 17.19 -6.55 -0.86
CA ILE A 188 17.51 -7.94 -1.15
C ILE A 188 16.82 -8.33 -2.45
N ARG A 189 17.57 -8.88 -3.41
CA ARG A 189 16.98 -9.43 -4.64
C ARG A 189 16.24 -10.71 -4.30
N VAL A 190 14.97 -10.77 -4.67
CA VAL A 190 14.09 -11.92 -4.47
C VAL A 190 13.41 -12.23 -5.79
N ASP A 191 13.05 -13.50 -6.01
CA ASP A 191 12.32 -13.91 -7.21
C ASP A 191 11.04 -13.10 -7.39
N ASP A 192 10.82 -12.68 -8.64
CA ASP A 192 9.70 -11.84 -9.03
C ASP A 192 8.35 -12.52 -8.75
N ALA A 193 8.27 -13.85 -8.85
CA ALA A 193 7.04 -14.57 -8.60
C ALA A 193 6.70 -14.64 -7.11
N LEU A 194 7.70 -14.81 -6.23
CA LEU A 194 7.49 -14.73 -4.78
C LEU A 194 7.01 -13.34 -4.35
N MET A 195 7.70 -12.29 -4.82
CA MET A 195 7.30 -10.92 -4.52
C MET A 195 5.91 -10.60 -5.08
N CYS A 196 5.58 -11.10 -6.27
CA CYS A 196 4.25 -10.95 -6.87
C CYS A 196 3.17 -11.70 -6.08
N GLY A 197 3.43 -12.95 -5.70
CA GLY A 197 2.48 -13.78 -4.95
C GLY A 197 2.16 -13.20 -3.57
N LEU A 198 3.18 -12.76 -2.83
CA LEU A 198 3.00 -12.07 -1.55
C LEU A 198 2.23 -10.76 -1.72
N SER A 199 2.58 -9.97 -2.75
CA SER A 199 1.90 -8.70 -3.02
C SER A 199 0.44 -8.88 -3.44
N LEU A 200 0.14 -9.91 -4.24
CA LEU A 200 -1.22 -10.26 -4.65
C LEU A 200 -2.05 -10.72 -3.45
N SER A 201 -1.50 -11.61 -2.63
CA SER A 201 -2.15 -12.11 -1.41
C SER A 201 -2.51 -10.97 -0.46
N SER A 202 -1.56 -10.09 -0.17
CA SER A 202 -1.79 -8.86 0.62
C SER A 202 -2.87 -7.96 0.00
N SER A 203 -2.91 -7.86 -1.33
CA SER A 203 -3.90 -7.03 -2.04
C SER A 203 -5.31 -7.60 -1.93
N VAL A 204 -5.45 -8.92 -2.05
CA VAL A 204 -6.72 -9.63 -1.86
C VAL A 204 -7.21 -9.47 -0.42
N MET A 205 -6.36 -9.72 0.58
CA MET A 205 -6.70 -9.51 1.99
C MET A 205 -7.07 -8.05 2.27
N GLY A 206 -6.34 -7.09 1.71
CA GLY A 206 -6.61 -5.67 1.86
C GLY A 206 -7.95 -5.24 1.25
N MET A 207 -8.33 -5.84 0.12
CA MET A 207 -9.62 -5.63 -0.53
C MET A 207 -10.75 -6.23 0.31
N GLN A 208 -10.60 -7.46 0.76
CA GLN A 208 -11.58 -8.16 1.60
C GLN A 208 -11.81 -7.42 2.91
N LEU A 209 -10.76 -6.96 3.60
CA LEU A 209 -10.90 -6.16 4.82
C LEU A 209 -11.67 -4.86 4.60
N HIS A 210 -11.48 -4.23 3.45
CA HIS A 210 -12.20 -3.02 3.13
C HIS A 210 -13.67 -3.30 2.86
N TRP A 211 -13.96 -4.43 2.21
CA TRP A 211 -15.31 -4.90 1.95
C TRP A 211 -16.04 -5.29 3.23
N THR A 212 -15.42 -6.09 4.10
CA THR A 212 -16.02 -6.59 5.35
C THR A 212 -16.10 -5.51 6.43
N GLY A 213 -15.11 -4.63 6.54
CA GLY A 213 -15.14 -3.50 7.47
C GLY A 213 -16.27 -2.50 7.15
N ARG A 214 -16.76 -2.49 5.91
CA ARG A 214 -17.91 -1.68 5.49
C ARG A 214 -19.25 -2.32 5.80
N ALA A 215 -19.38 -3.65 5.68
CA ALA A 215 -20.60 -4.38 6.07
C ALA A 215 -20.94 -4.20 7.56
N LEU A 216 -19.94 -3.95 8.41
CA LEU A 216 -20.14 -3.63 9.82
C LEU A 216 -20.69 -2.20 10.03
N HIS A 217 -20.27 -1.23 9.21
CA HIS A 217 -20.74 0.16 9.31
C HIS A 217 -22.12 0.39 8.69
N SER A 218 -22.55 -0.42 7.73
CA SER A 218 -23.92 -0.38 7.19
C SER A 218 -24.97 -1.02 8.10
N ASN A 219 -24.55 -1.75 9.15
CA ASN A 219 -25.43 -2.35 10.16
C ASN A 219 -25.54 -1.53 11.45
N VAL A 220 -24.88 -0.37 11.53
CA VAL A 220 -25.17 0.61 12.59
C VAL A 220 -26.44 1.33 12.17
N LYS A 221 -27.58 0.94 12.74
CA LYS A 221 -28.82 1.73 12.66
C LYS A 221 -28.46 3.20 12.98
N PRO A 222 -28.96 4.17 12.20
CA PRO A 222 -28.86 5.56 12.62
C PRO A 222 -29.52 5.65 14.00
N PHE A 223 -28.87 6.32 14.93
CA PHE A 223 -29.40 6.67 16.25
C PHE A 223 -30.87 7.05 16.10
N GLU A 224 -31.77 6.22 16.65
CA GLU A 224 -33.11 6.66 16.98
C GLU A 224 -32.94 7.87 17.90
N SER A 225 -33.42 9.02 17.44
CA SER A 225 -33.56 10.23 18.24
C SER A 225 -34.47 9.89 19.41
N VAL A 226 -33.88 9.79 20.60
CA VAL A 226 -34.61 9.87 21.85
C VAL A 226 -34.97 11.34 22.03
N GLU A 227 -36.21 11.69 21.67
CA GLU A 227 -37.02 12.67 22.40
C GLU A 227 -38.15 11.91 23.09
#